data_AF-A0ABD5S3V8-F1
#
_entry.id   AF-A0ABD5S3V8-F1
#
_cell.length_a   1.000
_cell.length_b   1.000
_cell.length_c   1.000
_cell.angle_alpha   90.00
_cell.angle_beta   90.00
_cell.angle_gamma   90.00
#
_symmetry.space_group_name_H-M   'P 1'
#
loop_
_entity.id
_entity.type
_entity.pdbx_description
1 polymer ?
#
loop_
_entity_poly.entity_id
_entity_poly.type
_entity_poly.pdbx_seq_one_letter_code
_entity_poly.pdbx_strand_id
1 'polypeptide(L)'
;QPYSDGPAFVYQLYRRGGWSAVNDAYANPPASTEQVIHPEKYPEEGPVDVSVADRSGPAWSRFDLRSNAETMGEVTLFAMLYHNGAVERDLAADVTPLSPYDYSHPASAGWAGDRVVPYRNEAGENGYVYRIAFDSAADAREFEGAYRTVLTEELGGEVRGDAAGPGRVIRIPEDRPYGDAFRVYRQGDTVTIVNAPSEDGLDAVHAPE
;
A
#
# COMPACT_ATOMS: atom_id res chain seq x y z
N GLN A 1 12.30 3.18 -9.49
CA GLN A 1 11.38 3.53 -10.60
C GLN A 1 11.54 2.49 -11.71
N PRO A 2 10.46 2.12 -12.42
CA PRO A 2 10.17 0.79 -13.04
C PRO A 2 11.09 0.28 -14.16
N TYR A 3 12.26 0.89 -14.35
CA TYR A 3 13.23 0.48 -15.38
C TYR A 3 13.98 -0.81 -15.06
N SER A 4 14.02 -1.25 -13.79
CA SER A 4 14.74 -2.47 -13.40
C SER A 4 13.97 -3.75 -13.71
N ASP A 5 12.64 -3.72 -13.58
CA ASP A 5 11.83 -4.94 -13.65
C ASP A 5 11.31 -5.18 -15.06
N GLY A 6 11.26 -4.13 -15.90
CA GLY A 6 10.85 -4.23 -17.30
C GLY A 6 11.63 -5.29 -18.10
N PRO A 7 12.97 -5.35 -18.04
CA PRO A 7 13.73 -6.40 -18.72
C PRO A 7 13.46 -7.79 -18.16
N ALA A 8 13.27 -7.94 -16.84
CA ALA A 8 12.91 -9.21 -16.21
C ALA A 8 11.51 -9.69 -16.66
N PHE A 9 10.53 -8.79 -16.69
CA PHE A 9 9.19 -9.02 -17.21
C PHE A 9 9.22 -9.47 -18.68
N VAL A 10 9.89 -8.71 -19.56
CA VAL A 10 10.02 -9.06 -20.99
C VAL A 10 10.74 -10.40 -21.18
N TYR A 11 11.77 -10.68 -20.38
CA TYR A 11 12.47 -11.96 -20.41
C TYR A 11 11.55 -13.13 -20.03
N GLN A 12 10.72 -12.99 -18.99
CA GLN A 12 9.76 -14.04 -18.61
C GLN A 12 8.68 -14.24 -19.67
N LEU A 13 8.15 -13.16 -20.28
CA LEU A 13 7.23 -13.27 -21.42
C LEU A 13 7.86 -14.03 -22.59
N TYR A 14 9.11 -13.69 -22.93
CA TYR A 14 9.84 -14.37 -23.99
C TYR A 14 10.05 -15.85 -23.68
N ARG A 15 10.36 -16.23 -22.43
CA ARG A 15 10.46 -17.64 -22.02
C ARG A 15 9.13 -18.39 -22.12
N ARG A 16 8.01 -17.70 -21.87
CA ARG A 16 6.66 -18.30 -21.89
C ARG A 16 6.11 -18.52 -23.29
N GLY A 17 6.29 -17.56 -24.20
CA GLY A 17 5.66 -17.60 -25.53
C GLY A 17 6.47 -16.95 -26.66
N GLY A 18 7.76 -16.71 -26.44
CA GLY A 18 8.65 -16.07 -27.40
C GLY A 18 8.25 -14.62 -27.70
N TRP A 19 8.68 -14.12 -28.87
CA TRP A 19 8.36 -12.77 -29.31
C TRP A 19 6.86 -12.51 -29.51
N SER A 20 6.04 -13.54 -29.72
CA SER A 20 4.58 -13.37 -29.79
C SER A 20 4.04 -12.83 -28.47
N ALA A 21 4.38 -13.49 -27.34
CA ALA A 21 3.94 -13.05 -26.02
C ALA A 21 4.45 -11.66 -25.65
N VAL A 22 5.67 -11.30 -26.09
CA VAL A 22 6.20 -9.93 -25.92
C VAL A 22 5.39 -8.92 -26.73
N ASN A 23 5.10 -9.22 -28.01
CA ASN A 23 4.30 -8.34 -28.86
C ASN A 23 2.86 -8.18 -28.35
N ASP A 24 2.27 -9.24 -27.81
CA ASP A 24 0.94 -9.20 -27.19
C ASP A 24 0.94 -8.23 -25.99
N ALA A 25 2.01 -8.21 -25.18
CA ALA A 25 2.15 -7.26 -24.07
C ALA A 25 2.35 -5.80 -24.51
N TYR A 26 2.85 -5.54 -25.72
CA TYR A 26 2.84 -4.19 -26.29
C TYR A 26 1.42 -3.74 -26.66
N ALA A 27 0.56 -4.66 -27.09
CA ALA A 27 -0.85 -4.37 -27.41
C ALA A 27 -1.74 -4.31 -26.16
N ASN A 28 -1.37 -5.05 -25.10
CA ASN A 28 -2.08 -5.13 -23.83
C ASN A 28 -1.10 -4.90 -22.67
N PRO A 29 -0.70 -3.66 -22.36
CA PRO A 29 0.29 -3.42 -21.30
C PRO A 29 -0.21 -3.92 -19.94
N PRO A 30 0.71 -4.27 -19.01
CA PRO A 30 0.34 -4.63 -17.66
C PRO A 30 -0.45 -3.49 -16.98
N ALA A 31 -1.52 -3.86 -16.27
CA ALA A 31 -2.45 -2.95 -15.62
C ALA A 31 -2.01 -2.55 -14.20
N SER A 32 -1.05 -3.26 -13.61
CA SER A 32 -0.53 -3.01 -12.27
C SER A 32 0.97 -3.20 -12.18
N THR A 33 1.57 -2.66 -11.12
CA THR A 33 2.99 -2.92 -10.80
C THR A 33 3.21 -4.37 -10.38
N GLU A 34 2.20 -4.99 -9.77
CA GLU A 34 2.23 -6.41 -9.40
C GLU A 34 2.43 -7.31 -10.62
N GLN A 35 1.72 -7.05 -11.72
CA GLN A 35 1.90 -7.81 -12.96
C GLN A 35 3.32 -7.67 -13.57
N VAL A 36 4.02 -6.57 -13.25
CA VAL A 36 5.42 -6.37 -13.67
C VAL A 36 6.38 -7.11 -12.74
N ILE A 37 6.12 -7.09 -11.42
CA ILE A 37 6.93 -7.76 -10.39
C ILE A 37 6.75 -9.29 -10.46
N HIS A 38 5.53 -9.76 -10.75
CA HIS A 38 5.11 -11.17 -10.83
C HIS A 38 4.54 -11.49 -12.22
N PRO A 39 5.40 -11.68 -13.26
CA PRO A 39 4.96 -11.83 -14.66
C PRO A 39 4.05 -13.04 -14.92
N GLU A 40 4.03 -14.03 -14.02
CA GLU A 40 3.13 -15.18 -14.03
C GLU A 40 1.65 -14.80 -13.84
N LYS A 41 1.37 -13.65 -13.22
CA LYS A 41 0.01 -13.10 -13.03
C LYS A 41 -0.52 -12.38 -14.26
N TYR A 42 0.37 -11.96 -15.16
CA TYR A 42 0.01 -11.26 -16.38
C TYR A 42 -0.28 -12.25 -17.53
N PRO A 43 -1.35 -12.05 -18.32
CA PRO A 43 -2.34 -10.96 -18.25
C PRO A 43 -3.59 -11.25 -17.39
N GLU A 44 -3.72 -12.45 -16.83
CA GLU A 44 -4.99 -12.96 -16.31
C GLU A 44 -5.48 -12.26 -15.04
N GLU A 45 -4.58 -11.88 -14.15
CA GLU A 45 -4.90 -11.31 -12.85
C GLU A 45 -4.69 -9.80 -12.85
N GLY A 46 -5.78 -9.05 -12.99
CA GLY A 46 -5.78 -7.58 -12.96
C GLY A 46 -6.15 -7.03 -11.58
N PRO A 47 -5.86 -5.74 -11.31
CA PRO A 47 -6.18 -5.13 -10.03
C PRO A 47 -7.69 -5.07 -9.79
N VAL A 48 -8.11 -5.27 -8.55
CA VAL A 48 -9.51 -5.14 -8.12
C VAL A 48 -9.84 -3.68 -7.81
N ASP A 49 -11.09 -3.28 -8.06
CA ASP A 49 -11.56 -1.94 -7.70
C ASP A 49 -11.78 -1.82 -6.19
N VAL A 50 -10.95 -1.01 -5.54
CA VAL A 50 -11.07 -0.69 -4.11
C VAL A 50 -11.82 0.63 -3.95
N SER A 51 -12.91 0.58 -3.18
CA SER A 51 -13.67 1.76 -2.80
C SER A 51 -13.56 2.03 -1.29
N VAL A 52 -13.60 3.31 -0.93
CA VAL A 52 -13.70 3.77 0.45
C VAL A 52 -15.01 4.52 0.58
N ALA A 53 -15.95 4.01 1.39
CA ALA A 53 -17.20 4.70 1.67
C ALA A 53 -16.95 5.99 2.46
N ASP A 54 -17.67 7.07 2.15
CA ASP A 54 -17.52 8.31 2.91
C ASP A 54 -18.25 8.19 4.24
N ARG A 55 -17.47 8.25 5.31
CA ARG A 55 -17.94 8.12 6.70
C ARG A 55 -17.35 9.21 7.58
N SER A 56 -16.86 10.29 6.95
CA SER A 56 -16.33 11.42 7.70
C SER A 56 -17.45 12.16 8.43
N GLY A 57 -17.11 12.75 9.56
CA GLY A 57 -17.98 13.69 10.27
C GLY A 57 -18.16 14.99 9.49
N PRO A 58 -19.12 15.85 9.89
CA PRO A 58 -19.49 17.05 9.14
C PRO A 58 -18.37 18.10 9.03
N ALA A 59 -17.35 18.03 9.89
CA ALA A 59 -16.20 18.94 9.87
C ALA A 59 -15.12 18.54 8.85
N TRP A 60 -15.22 17.35 8.26
CA TRP A 60 -14.23 16.81 7.33
C TRP A 60 -14.86 16.58 5.96
N SER A 61 -14.07 16.82 4.92
CA SER A 61 -14.47 16.62 3.53
C SER A 61 -13.35 16.00 2.73
N ARG A 62 -13.70 15.12 1.80
CA ARG A 62 -12.75 14.56 0.83
C ARG A 62 -12.22 15.66 -0.09
N PHE A 63 -10.98 15.51 -0.53
CA PHE A 63 -10.52 16.28 -1.69
C PHE A 63 -11.27 15.81 -2.96
N ASP A 64 -11.65 16.75 -3.82
CA ASP A 64 -12.13 16.45 -5.17
C ASP A 64 -10.92 16.11 -6.06
N LEU A 65 -10.44 14.87 -5.97
CA LEU A 65 -9.38 14.36 -6.82
C LEU A 65 -10.01 13.80 -8.11
N ARG A 66 -9.82 14.53 -9.22
CA ARG A 66 -10.32 14.11 -10.54
C ARG A 66 -9.38 13.13 -11.28
N SER A 67 -8.56 12.34 -10.58
CA SER A 67 -7.53 11.54 -11.24
C SER A 67 -7.17 10.23 -10.54
N ASN A 68 -6.45 9.40 -11.29
CA ASN A 68 -5.86 8.11 -10.92
C ASN A 68 -4.79 8.19 -9.80
N ALA A 69 -4.61 9.35 -9.15
CA ALA A 69 -3.67 9.55 -8.06
C ALA A 69 -4.09 8.85 -6.75
N GLU A 70 -5.23 8.16 -6.78
CA GLU A 70 -5.77 7.44 -5.64
C GLU A 70 -5.26 5.98 -5.57
N THR A 71 -4.53 5.48 -6.58
CA THR A 71 -3.91 4.14 -6.56
C THR A 71 -2.38 4.23 -6.54
N MET A 72 -1.74 3.49 -5.64
CA MET A 72 -0.30 3.52 -5.39
C MET A 72 0.44 2.30 -5.96
N GLY A 73 -0.12 1.09 -5.83
CA GLY A 73 0.47 -0.15 -6.35
C GLY A 73 1.47 -0.82 -5.42
N GLU A 74 1.70 -2.13 -5.62
CA GLU A 74 2.62 -2.97 -4.84
C GLU A 74 4.02 -2.35 -4.67
N VAL A 75 4.61 -1.82 -5.75
CA VAL A 75 5.98 -1.27 -5.70
C VAL A 75 6.10 -0.10 -4.72
N THR A 76 5.03 0.69 -4.58
CA THR A 76 4.99 1.83 -3.67
C THR A 76 4.86 1.35 -2.23
N LEU A 77 4.09 0.28 -1.98
CA LEU A 77 4.02 -0.36 -0.66
C LEU A 77 5.38 -0.91 -0.24
N PHE A 78 6.05 -1.66 -1.12
CA PHE A 78 7.40 -2.16 -0.86
C PHE A 78 8.36 -1.01 -0.56
N ALA A 79 8.39 0.02 -1.42
CA ALA A 79 9.32 1.13 -1.26
C ALA A 79 9.09 1.90 0.05
N MET A 80 7.83 2.06 0.47
CA MET A 80 7.48 2.68 1.75
C MET A 80 7.97 1.85 2.93
N LEU A 81 7.77 0.53 2.93
CA LEU A 81 8.24 -0.34 4.00
C LEU A 81 9.77 -0.40 4.06
N TYR A 82 10.43 -0.50 2.90
CA TYR A 82 11.89 -0.50 2.79
C TYR A 82 12.52 0.81 3.26
N HIS A 83 11.99 1.96 2.81
CA HIS A 83 12.54 3.27 3.18
C HIS A 83 12.42 3.55 4.68
N ASN A 84 11.39 3.01 5.33
CA ASN A 84 11.17 3.18 6.76
C ASN A 84 11.74 2.02 7.59
N GLY A 85 12.61 1.16 7.06
CA GLY A 85 13.33 0.16 7.85
C GLY A 85 12.55 -1.10 8.24
N ALA A 86 11.25 -1.18 7.97
CA ALA A 86 10.44 -2.38 8.29
C ALA A 86 10.74 -3.58 7.39
N VAL A 87 11.41 -3.36 6.26
CA VAL A 87 11.93 -4.42 5.39
C VAL A 87 13.42 -4.22 5.23
N GLU A 88 14.20 -5.06 5.90
CA GLU A 88 15.63 -5.16 5.68
C GLU A 88 15.90 -6.11 4.51
N ARG A 89 16.21 -5.55 3.34
CA ARG A 89 16.66 -6.34 2.19
C ARG A 89 17.92 -5.73 1.58
N ASP A 90 18.87 -6.59 1.26
CA ASP A 90 19.92 -6.22 0.32
C ASP A 90 19.32 -6.27 -1.10
N LEU A 91 18.92 -5.10 -1.60
CA LEU A 91 18.39 -4.97 -2.96
C LEU A 91 19.39 -5.41 -4.04
N ALA A 92 20.66 -5.60 -3.69
CA ALA A 92 21.74 -6.07 -4.54
C ALA A 92 22.14 -7.55 -4.29
N ALA A 93 21.40 -8.31 -3.49
CA ALA A 93 21.72 -9.72 -3.22
C ALA A 93 21.12 -10.72 -4.24
N ASP A 94 19.93 -10.44 -4.78
CA ASP A 94 19.20 -11.33 -5.71
C ASP A 94 19.16 -10.77 -7.15
N VAL A 95 20.25 -10.12 -7.55
CA VAL A 95 20.37 -9.43 -8.83
C VAL A 95 20.64 -10.41 -9.95
N THR A 96 19.79 -10.43 -10.97
CA THR A 96 20.20 -10.95 -12.28
C THR A 96 20.74 -9.81 -13.14
N PRO A 97 21.54 -10.07 -14.18
CA PRO A 97 21.96 -9.02 -15.12
C PRO A 97 20.80 -8.24 -15.77
N LEU A 98 19.57 -8.76 -15.65
CA LEU A 98 18.35 -8.24 -16.21
C LEU A 98 17.42 -7.59 -15.16
N SER A 99 17.70 -7.72 -13.85
CA SER A 99 16.91 -7.10 -12.77
C SER A 99 17.85 -6.55 -11.70
N PRO A 100 18.30 -5.28 -11.80
CA PRO A 100 19.22 -4.67 -10.84
C PRO A 100 18.62 -4.47 -9.43
N TYR A 101 17.30 -4.57 -9.31
CA TYR A 101 16.55 -4.46 -8.07
C TYR A 101 15.43 -5.52 -8.09
N ASP A 102 15.14 -6.14 -6.96
CA ASP A 102 14.00 -7.04 -6.75
C ASP A 102 13.04 -6.40 -5.74
N TYR A 103 11.86 -6.01 -6.21
CA TYR A 103 10.82 -5.37 -5.40
C TYR A 103 9.82 -6.36 -4.80
N SER A 104 9.97 -7.67 -5.06
CA SER A 104 9.13 -8.69 -4.42
C SER A 104 9.46 -8.77 -2.93
N HIS A 105 8.46 -8.85 -2.06
CA HIS A 105 8.66 -9.11 -0.64
C HIS A 105 7.37 -9.62 -0.02
N PRO A 106 7.38 -10.61 0.90
CA PRO A 106 6.16 -11.11 1.54
C PRO A 106 5.29 -9.98 2.14
N ALA A 107 5.93 -8.98 2.74
CA ALA A 107 5.23 -7.83 3.33
C ALA A 107 4.45 -6.93 2.34
N SER A 108 4.67 -7.03 1.03
CA SER A 108 3.92 -6.29 0.00
C SER A 108 3.31 -7.18 -1.08
N ALA A 109 3.68 -8.46 -1.11
CA ALA A 109 3.19 -9.43 -2.08
C ALA A 109 1.69 -9.66 -1.95
N GLY A 110 1.09 -10.13 -3.04
CA GLY A 110 -0.35 -10.38 -3.13
C GLY A 110 -1.19 -9.12 -3.02
N TRP A 111 -0.63 -7.95 -3.36
CA TRP A 111 -1.38 -6.71 -3.48
C TRP A 111 -2.40 -6.87 -4.62
N ALA A 112 -3.70 -6.77 -4.34
CA ALA A 112 -4.72 -6.90 -5.37
C ALA A 112 -5.23 -5.54 -5.88
N GLY A 113 -5.07 -4.47 -5.11
CA GLY A 113 -5.62 -3.15 -5.43
C GLY A 113 -5.58 -2.21 -4.23
N ASP A 114 -5.58 -0.90 -4.46
CA ASP A 114 -5.63 0.07 -3.36
C ASP A 114 -6.33 1.38 -3.74
N ARG A 115 -6.77 2.09 -2.69
CA ARG A 115 -7.36 3.43 -2.78
C ARG A 115 -6.92 4.30 -1.60
N VAL A 116 -6.22 5.39 -1.87
CA VAL A 116 -5.97 6.47 -0.91
C VAL A 116 -6.96 7.62 -1.14
N VAL A 117 -7.66 8.00 -0.08
CA VAL A 117 -8.62 9.10 -0.07
C VAL A 117 -8.18 10.13 0.95
N PRO A 118 -7.63 11.28 0.53
CA PRO A 118 -7.29 12.35 1.44
C PRO A 118 -8.54 13.16 1.85
N TYR A 119 -8.49 13.69 3.06
CA TYR A 119 -9.51 14.51 3.69
C TYR A 119 -8.88 15.79 4.24
N ARG A 120 -9.70 16.83 4.35
CA ARG A 120 -9.36 18.09 5.01
C ARG A 120 -10.51 18.59 5.86
N ASN A 121 -10.19 19.39 6.87
CA ASN A 121 -11.18 20.13 7.64
C ASN A 121 -11.08 21.65 7.42
N GLU A 122 -12.02 22.39 8.01
CA GLU A 122 -12.07 23.86 7.92
C GLU A 122 -10.89 24.56 8.60
N ALA A 123 -10.23 23.89 9.56
CA ALA A 123 -9.04 24.40 10.23
C ALA A 123 -7.76 24.25 9.38
N GLY A 124 -7.85 23.59 8.21
CA GLY A 124 -6.71 23.34 7.32
C GLY A 124 -5.89 22.10 7.69
N GLU A 125 -6.38 21.27 8.61
CA GLU A 125 -5.79 19.99 8.93
C GLU A 125 -6.10 18.97 7.83
N ASN A 126 -5.17 18.04 7.61
CA ASN A 126 -5.30 16.97 6.64
C ASN A 126 -5.34 15.62 7.35
N GLY A 127 -6.02 14.67 6.72
CA GLY A 127 -6.03 13.26 7.12
C GLY A 127 -6.24 12.41 5.88
N TYR A 128 -6.18 11.09 6.02
CA TYR A 128 -6.47 10.21 4.90
C TYR A 128 -7.00 8.85 5.36
N VAL A 129 -7.68 8.18 4.43
CA VAL A 129 -7.99 6.76 4.51
C VAL A 129 -7.26 6.06 3.39
N TYR A 130 -6.45 5.07 3.71
CA TYR A 130 -5.79 4.22 2.74
C TYR A 130 -6.27 2.78 2.92
N ARG A 131 -6.98 2.28 1.90
CA ARG A 131 -7.54 0.93 1.88
C ARG A 131 -6.85 0.10 0.83
N ILE A 132 -6.37 -1.07 1.22
CA ILE A 132 -5.56 -1.96 0.39
C ILE A 132 -6.19 -3.35 0.43
N ALA A 133 -6.50 -3.90 -0.73
CA ALA A 133 -6.95 -5.27 -0.90
C ALA A 133 -5.75 -6.17 -1.23
N PHE A 134 -5.77 -7.38 -0.71
CA PHE A 134 -4.79 -8.42 -0.99
C PHE A 134 -5.47 -9.68 -1.53
N ASP A 135 -4.70 -10.57 -2.15
CA ASP A 135 -5.19 -11.85 -2.66
C ASP A 135 -5.66 -12.79 -1.54
N SER A 136 -5.07 -12.65 -0.35
CA SER A 136 -5.42 -13.47 0.79
C SER A 136 -5.35 -12.73 2.12
N ALA A 137 -6.07 -13.28 3.10
CA ALA A 137 -6.01 -12.82 4.48
C ALA A 137 -4.63 -13.04 5.15
N ALA A 138 -3.77 -13.89 4.57
CA ALA A 138 -2.41 -14.08 5.04
C ALA A 138 -1.52 -12.91 4.57
N ASP A 139 -1.56 -12.56 3.29
CA ASP A 139 -0.81 -11.44 2.70
C ASP A 139 -1.18 -10.12 3.39
N ALA A 140 -2.48 -9.88 3.58
CA ALA A 140 -2.97 -8.73 4.33
C ALA A 140 -2.43 -8.66 5.77
N ARG A 141 -2.22 -9.81 6.43
CA ARG A 141 -1.65 -9.87 7.78
C ARG A 141 -0.16 -9.56 7.77
N GLU A 142 0.57 -10.03 6.76
CA GLU A 142 2.00 -9.73 6.59
C GLU A 142 2.22 -8.24 6.40
N PHE A 143 1.44 -7.60 5.52
CA PHE A 143 1.48 -6.15 5.35
C PHE A 143 1.07 -5.39 6.62
N GLU A 144 -0.04 -5.77 7.27
CA GLU A 144 -0.48 -5.15 8.53
C GLU A 144 0.65 -5.18 9.59
N GLY A 145 1.34 -6.31 9.71
CA GLY A 145 2.47 -6.49 10.61
C GLY A 145 3.61 -5.52 10.28
N ALA A 146 4.08 -5.53 9.04
CA ALA A 146 5.20 -4.69 8.60
C ALA A 146 4.89 -3.19 8.72
N TYR A 147 3.69 -2.77 8.33
CA TYR A 147 3.28 -1.36 8.46
C TYR A 147 3.20 -0.92 9.92
N ARG A 148 2.77 -1.81 10.82
CA ARG A 148 2.78 -1.49 12.26
C ARG A 148 4.19 -1.38 12.81
N THR A 149 5.13 -2.23 12.37
CA THR A 149 6.55 -2.10 12.72
C THR A 149 7.09 -0.73 12.32
N VAL A 150 6.76 -0.22 11.12
CA VAL A 150 7.09 1.16 10.73
C VAL A 150 6.57 2.16 11.77
N LEU A 151 5.28 2.09 12.08
CA LEU A 151 4.67 3.07 12.99
C LEU A 151 5.25 3.01 14.41
N THR A 152 5.52 1.81 14.94
CA THR A 152 5.91 1.65 16.35
C THR A 152 7.41 1.64 16.58
N GLU A 153 8.16 0.87 15.81
CA GLU A 153 9.59 0.66 16.04
C GLU A 153 10.42 1.77 15.38
N GLU A 154 10.03 2.20 14.18
CA GLU A 154 10.82 3.11 13.36
C GLU A 154 10.42 4.57 13.60
N LEU A 155 9.12 4.83 13.73
CA LEU A 155 8.57 6.16 14.02
C LEU A 155 8.30 6.42 15.50
N GLY A 156 8.47 5.42 16.37
CA GLY A 156 8.32 5.56 17.82
C GLY A 156 6.87 5.73 18.29
N GLY A 157 5.90 5.24 17.51
CA GLY A 157 4.48 5.33 17.81
C GLY A 157 4.08 4.51 19.04
N GLU A 158 3.29 5.13 19.91
CA GLU A 158 2.75 4.53 21.12
C GLU A 158 1.40 3.87 20.83
N VAL A 159 1.26 2.59 21.16
CA VAL A 159 -0.02 1.87 21.02
C VAL A 159 -0.95 2.23 22.18
N ARG A 160 -2.19 2.62 21.86
CA ARG A 160 -3.24 3.02 22.79
C ARG A 160 -4.56 2.32 22.43
N GLY A 161 -5.44 2.17 23.42
CA GLY A 161 -6.74 1.51 23.24
C GLY A 161 -6.64 -0.02 23.17
N ASP A 162 -7.41 -0.62 22.27
CA ASP A 162 -7.59 -2.06 22.22
C ASP A 162 -6.35 -2.82 21.77
N ALA A 163 -6.28 -4.09 22.19
CA ALA A 163 -5.22 -4.99 21.79
C ALA A 163 -5.23 -5.31 20.29
N ALA A 164 -6.33 -5.12 19.56
CA ALA A 164 -6.48 -5.38 18.12
C ALA A 164 -7.75 -4.71 17.55
N GLY A 165 -7.87 -4.65 16.22
CA GLY A 165 -9.06 -4.15 15.54
C GLY A 165 -9.15 -2.62 15.48
N PRO A 166 -10.32 -2.07 15.14
CA PRO A 166 -10.49 -0.63 14.93
C PRO A 166 -10.34 0.21 16.22
N GLY A 167 -10.44 -0.40 17.40
CA GLY A 167 -10.21 0.29 18.68
C GLY A 167 -8.73 0.51 19.01
N ARG A 168 -7.80 -0.06 18.23
CA ARG A 168 -6.35 0.15 18.42
C ARG A 168 -5.93 1.45 17.71
N VAL A 169 -5.32 2.35 18.46
CA VAL A 169 -4.72 3.58 17.95
C VAL A 169 -3.21 3.55 18.16
N ILE A 170 -2.45 4.10 17.21
CA ILE A 170 -1.01 4.30 17.32
C ILE A 170 -0.76 5.80 17.22
N ARG A 171 -0.23 6.40 18.28
CA ARG A 171 0.09 7.83 18.34
C ARG A 171 1.57 8.04 18.13
N ILE A 172 1.95 8.69 17.05
CA ILE A 172 3.33 9.16 16.84
C ILE A 172 3.52 10.46 17.65
N PRO A 173 4.60 10.59 18.44
CA PRO A 173 4.88 11.82 19.19
C PRO A 173 4.99 13.05 18.28
N GLU A 174 4.49 14.21 18.76
CA GLU A 174 4.45 15.46 17.97
C GLU A 174 5.83 16.04 17.66
N ASP A 175 6.86 15.67 18.44
CA ASP A 175 8.24 16.06 18.23
C ASP A 175 8.96 15.17 17.18
N ARG A 176 8.28 14.16 16.63
CA ARG A 176 8.77 13.30 15.56
C ARG A 176 8.21 13.72 14.20
N PRO A 177 8.93 13.41 13.11
CA PRO A 177 8.32 13.44 11.77
C PRO A 177 7.05 12.59 11.77
N TYR A 178 5.99 13.08 11.12
CA TYR A 178 4.68 12.41 11.05
C TYR A 178 3.96 12.26 12.40
N GLY A 179 4.13 13.23 13.31
CA GLY A 179 3.45 13.30 14.61
C GLY A 179 1.92 13.38 14.51
N ASP A 180 1.29 12.25 14.20
CA ASP A 180 -0.13 12.08 13.96
C ASP A 180 -0.66 10.84 14.71
N ALA A 181 -1.98 10.65 14.68
CA ALA A 181 -2.64 9.43 15.11
C ALA A 181 -2.94 8.52 13.91
N PHE A 182 -2.81 7.22 14.12
CA PHE A 182 -3.07 6.19 13.12
C PHE A 182 -3.97 5.12 13.69
N ARG A 183 -4.89 4.63 12.87
CA ARG A 183 -5.67 3.42 13.12
C ARG A 183 -5.42 2.46 11.96
N VAL A 184 -4.88 1.30 12.28
CA VAL A 184 -4.56 0.25 11.31
C VAL A 184 -5.31 -1.01 11.70
N TYR A 185 -6.20 -1.46 10.83
CA TYR A 185 -7.00 -2.67 11.08
C TYR A 185 -7.23 -3.45 9.79
N ARG A 186 -7.44 -4.76 9.96
CA ARG A 186 -7.66 -5.69 8.88
C ARG A 186 -9.04 -6.34 8.99
N GLN A 187 -9.72 -6.48 7.86
CA GLN A 187 -10.97 -7.22 7.71
C GLN A 187 -10.78 -8.20 6.55
N GLY A 188 -10.66 -9.49 6.86
CA GLY A 188 -10.36 -10.51 5.85
C GLY A 188 -8.98 -10.28 5.20
N ASP A 189 -9.03 -10.06 3.89
CA ASP A 189 -7.93 -9.78 2.96
C ASP A 189 -7.69 -8.27 2.73
N THR A 190 -8.38 -7.40 3.47
CA THR A 190 -8.29 -5.95 3.29
C THR A 190 -7.68 -5.31 4.52
N VAL A 191 -6.71 -4.42 4.33
CA VAL A 191 -6.14 -3.55 5.36
C VAL A 191 -6.64 -2.12 5.16
N THR A 192 -7.09 -1.48 6.24
CA THR A 192 -7.49 -0.07 6.26
C THR A 192 -6.61 0.70 7.24
N ILE A 193 -6.00 1.77 6.75
CA ILE A 193 -5.21 2.73 7.50
C ILE A 193 -5.98 4.06 7.52
N VAL A 194 -6.25 4.58 8.70
CA VAL A 194 -6.83 5.92 8.89
C VAL A 194 -5.78 6.76 9.60
N ASN A 195 -5.53 7.96 9.09
CA ASN A 195 -4.62 8.95 9.66
C ASN A 195 -5.35 10.27 9.90
N ALA A 196 -5.06 10.88 11.04
CA ALA A 196 -5.49 12.22 11.40
C ALA A 196 -4.51 12.85 12.40
N PRO A 197 -4.47 14.19 12.55
CA PRO A 197 -3.53 14.83 13.48
C PRO A 197 -3.81 14.55 14.95
N SER A 198 -4.98 14.01 15.31
CA SER A 198 -5.36 13.66 16.68
C SER A 198 -6.14 12.34 16.71
N GLU A 199 -6.18 11.71 17.88
CA GLU A 199 -6.92 10.44 18.07
C GLU A 199 -8.42 10.62 17.82
N ASP A 200 -9.02 11.70 18.33
CA ASP A 200 -10.41 12.06 18.09
C ASP A 200 -10.69 12.35 16.60
N GLY A 201 -9.66 12.83 15.88
CA GLY A 201 -9.72 13.06 14.45
C GLY A 201 -9.90 11.78 13.63
N LEU A 202 -9.49 10.61 14.14
CA LEU A 202 -9.59 9.34 13.40
C LEU A 202 -11.05 8.97 13.10
N ASP A 203 -11.95 9.11 14.07
CA ASP A 203 -13.38 8.86 13.86
C ASP A 203 -14.04 9.95 13.03
N ALA A 204 -13.54 11.19 13.14
CA ALA A 204 -14.02 12.30 12.34
C ALA A 204 -13.61 12.19 10.86
N VAL A 205 -12.46 11.57 10.55
CA VAL A 205 -12.04 11.23 9.19
C VAL A 205 -12.76 9.98 8.69
N HIS A 206 -12.78 8.92 9.50
CA HIS A 206 -13.38 7.65 9.12
C HIS A 206 -13.69 6.77 10.34
N ALA A 207 -14.94 6.87 10.82
CA ALA A 207 -15.45 6.01 11.87
C ALA A 207 -15.40 4.52 11.46
N PRO A 208 -15.17 3.57 12.39
CA PRO A 208 -15.21 2.14 12.11
C PRO A 208 -16.64 1.64 11.80
N GLU A 209 -16.74 0.46 11.19
CA GLU A 209 -18.04 -0.19 10.88
C GLU A 209 -18.69 -0.81 12.12
#